data_AF-A0A0Z8IMV3-F1
#
_entry.id   AF-A0A0Z8IMV3-F1
#
_cell.length_a   1.000
_cell.length_b   1.000
_cell.length_c   1.000
_cell.angle_alpha   90.00
_cell.angle_beta   90.00
_cell.angle_gamma   90.00
#
_symmetry.space_group_name_H-M   'P 1'
#
loop_
_entity.id
_entity.type
_entity.pdbx_description
1 polymer ?
#
loop_
_entity_poly.entity_id
_entity_poly.type
_entity_poly.pdbx_seq_one_letter_code
_entity_poly.pdbx_strand_id
1 'polypeptide(L)'
;MGNKIAILQVGGKNWREEVAISEKLEWHYYSLDDLDILLGQIDAAKKDRSRLEKTRKRLASLLEETEKNKKAEKVQEENLLLETLEEEVELLQKKLDAYPQYAVLILADEIYPGTVKKVCELFKVYEIFYPAGWNTSEWLQQFLKKVMAQAYNPREKEAFVHTLSKGLFVGQYGAKVHISDMEVSPNFSGKVHMQGRKYMTFEGEFGDDFQQLAFFRYNIPYGEWQFLNLFLEHSHASTTDIRMLVRLIPNGATSQIYQQWEFDGDSLKDQVVIDADIDGYLFISILAKGVGRVEIGDLHYRWGRNGLGEFILGGQRLVDHQLQEIFTYFDPADFKPPLCVYFSGFRTAEGFEGFWMMKGLKTPFMLICDPRLDGGAFYLGSQELEDKIQGKIEEALDFLGFDSSQLILSGMSMGTFGASYYGAKLKPHGIVISKPLLSLGDMALAERLHRPGGFPTSLDLLYSTYQSMDQEAADRLNQRFWTLMEEGVYASTKFAVAYMKEDDYDAAAFKNLVRTSKETGATILGRGYSGRHLDGSAATSGWFIKQYYDMLHKDFNRRR
;
A
#
# COMPACT_ATOMS: atom_id res chain seq x y z
N MET A 1 3.28 -6.18 -28.43
CA MET A 1 3.38 -7.41 -27.61
C MET A 1 4.06 -7.01 -26.32
N GLY A 2 3.35 -7.01 -25.20
CA GLY A 2 3.95 -6.67 -23.89
C GLY A 2 4.98 -7.71 -23.47
N ASN A 3 5.92 -7.33 -22.60
CA ASN A 3 6.84 -8.28 -21.99
C ASN A 3 6.03 -9.32 -21.20
N LYS A 4 6.28 -10.60 -21.46
CA LYS A 4 5.64 -11.70 -20.70
C LYS A 4 6.17 -11.72 -19.27
N ILE A 5 5.33 -12.16 -18.34
CA ILE A 5 5.72 -12.35 -16.94
C ILE A 5 6.30 -13.75 -16.79
N ALA A 6 7.58 -13.84 -16.46
CA ALA A 6 8.23 -15.14 -16.29
C ALA A 6 7.85 -15.79 -14.96
N ILE A 7 7.38 -17.03 -15.01
CA ILE A 7 6.98 -17.87 -13.86
C ILE A 7 7.97 -19.03 -13.76
N LEU A 8 8.53 -19.27 -12.58
CA LEU A 8 9.33 -20.46 -12.32
C LEU A 8 8.50 -21.47 -11.54
N GLN A 9 8.32 -22.66 -12.10
CA GLN A 9 7.72 -23.81 -11.43
C GLN A 9 8.80 -24.86 -11.16
N VAL A 10 8.90 -25.31 -9.91
CA VAL A 10 9.73 -26.46 -9.53
C VAL A 10 8.82 -27.52 -8.91
N GLY A 11 8.91 -28.76 -9.40
CA GLY A 11 8.14 -29.89 -8.89
C GLY A 11 8.09 -31.06 -9.88
N GLY A 12 7.26 -32.06 -9.63
CA GLY A 12 7.29 -33.34 -10.35
C GLY A 12 6.41 -33.39 -11.60
N LYS A 13 5.53 -32.40 -11.78
CA LYS A 13 4.64 -32.31 -12.94
C LYS A 13 4.63 -30.90 -13.51
N ASN A 14 4.79 -30.79 -14.83
CA ASN A 14 4.71 -29.53 -15.56
C ASN A 14 3.26 -29.10 -15.73
N TRP A 15 2.85 -27.99 -15.11
CA TRP A 15 1.46 -27.55 -15.18
C TRP A 15 1.02 -27.11 -16.57
N ARG A 16 1.95 -26.81 -17.49
CA ARG A 16 1.63 -26.58 -18.91
C ARG A 16 0.93 -27.75 -19.59
N GLU A 17 1.07 -28.95 -19.02
CA GLU A 17 0.44 -30.17 -19.53
C GLU A 17 -0.92 -30.44 -18.87
N GLU A 18 -1.25 -29.69 -17.81
CA GLU A 18 -2.46 -29.89 -17.00
C GLU A 18 -3.49 -28.75 -17.17
N VAL A 19 -3.04 -27.51 -17.37
CA VAL A 19 -3.89 -26.32 -17.44
C VAL A 19 -3.46 -25.38 -18.57
N ALA A 20 -4.41 -24.59 -19.08
CA ALA A 20 -4.13 -23.56 -20.08
C ALA A 20 -3.29 -22.43 -19.47
N ILE A 21 -2.16 -22.10 -20.09
CA ILE A 21 -1.30 -20.99 -19.69
C ILE A 21 -1.58 -19.79 -20.62
N SER A 22 -1.96 -18.66 -20.03
CA SER A 22 -2.14 -17.41 -20.75
C SER A 22 -0.88 -17.01 -21.53
N GLU A 23 -1.05 -16.44 -22.72
CA GLU A 23 0.07 -15.94 -23.54
C GLU A 23 0.87 -14.82 -22.86
N LYS A 24 0.30 -14.20 -21.83
CA LYS A 24 0.93 -13.18 -20.97
C LYS A 24 2.00 -13.77 -20.05
N LEU A 25 2.02 -15.08 -19.85
CA LEU A 25 2.95 -15.78 -18.97
C LEU A 25 4.04 -16.49 -19.78
N GLU A 26 5.28 -16.37 -19.33
CA GLU A 26 6.40 -17.19 -19.77
C GLU A 26 6.72 -18.22 -18.69
N TRP A 27 6.27 -19.45 -18.89
CA TRP A 27 6.36 -20.48 -17.86
C TRP A 27 7.65 -21.31 -18.00
N HIS A 28 8.43 -21.42 -16.93
CA HIS A 28 9.65 -22.22 -16.90
C HIS A 28 9.45 -23.32 -15.88
N TYR A 29 9.63 -24.56 -16.30
CA TYR A 29 9.47 -25.73 -15.46
C TYR A 29 10.80 -26.46 -15.32
N TYR A 30 11.13 -26.83 -14.09
CA TYR A 30 12.24 -27.72 -13.77
C TYR A 30 11.73 -28.84 -12.87
N SER A 31 12.01 -30.08 -13.27
CA SER A 31 11.81 -31.22 -12.38
C SER A 31 12.82 -31.18 -11.22
N LEU A 32 12.60 -31.99 -10.19
CA LEU A 32 13.59 -32.15 -9.13
C LEU A 32 14.92 -32.72 -9.64
N ASP A 33 14.89 -33.53 -10.71
CA ASP A 33 16.09 -34.10 -11.34
C ASP A 33 16.86 -33.05 -12.17
N ASP A 34 16.17 -32.04 -12.69
CA ASP A 34 16.77 -30.94 -13.47
C ASP A 34 17.25 -29.77 -12.61
N LEU A 35 17.16 -29.88 -11.28
CA LEU A 35 17.47 -28.78 -10.37
C LEU A 35 18.94 -28.32 -10.50
N ASP A 36 19.87 -29.23 -10.75
CA ASP A 36 21.29 -28.88 -10.95
C ASP A 36 21.50 -28.03 -12.22
N ILE A 37 20.67 -28.21 -13.25
CA ILE A 37 20.71 -27.38 -14.47
C ILE A 37 20.29 -25.95 -14.13
N LEU A 38 19.18 -25.79 -13.42
CA LEU A 38 18.69 -24.50 -12.96
C LEU A 38 19.73 -23.80 -12.06
N LEU A 39 20.32 -24.54 -11.12
CA LEU A 39 21.36 -24.01 -10.23
C LEU A 39 22.61 -23.57 -11.01
N GLY A 40 23.01 -24.32 -12.04
CA GLY A 40 24.09 -23.93 -12.94
C GLY A 40 23.81 -22.62 -13.68
N GLN A 41 22.57 -22.42 -14.16
CA GLN A 41 22.16 -21.16 -14.79
C GLN A 41 22.18 -20.00 -13.79
N ILE A 42 21.69 -20.22 -12.58
CA ILE A 42 21.69 -19.21 -11.50
C ILE A 42 23.12 -18.81 -11.15
N ASP A 43 24.03 -19.77 -10.99
CA ASP A 43 25.42 -19.51 -10.65
C ASP A 43 26.16 -18.80 -11.79
N ALA A 44 25.86 -19.13 -13.05
CA ALA A 44 26.36 -18.41 -14.22
C ALA A 44 25.87 -16.95 -14.25
N ALA A 45 24.57 -16.72 -14.03
CA ALA A 45 23.98 -15.39 -13.98
C ALA A 45 24.57 -14.54 -12.84
N LYS A 46 24.77 -15.13 -11.65
CA LYS A 46 25.44 -14.47 -10.52
C LYS A 46 26.88 -14.08 -10.87
N LYS A 47 27.62 -14.95 -11.55
CA LYS A 47 28.99 -14.69 -12.00
C LYS A 47 29.04 -13.55 -13.02
N ASP A 48 28.16 -13.55 -14.00
CA ASP A 48 28.06 -12.50 -15.01
C ASP A 48 27.66 -11.15 -14.38
N ARG A 49 26.74 -11.14 -13.41
CA ARG A 49 26.36 -9.93 -12.66
C ARG A 49 27.53 -9.36 -11.86
N SER A 50 28.27 -10.21 -11.15
CA SER A 50 29.47 -9.79 -10.43
C SER A 50 30.54 -9.22 -11.37
N ARG A 51 30.70 -9.81 -12.57
CA ARG A 51 31.60 -9.29 -13.60
C ARG A 51 31.14 -7.92 -14.09
N LEU A 52 29.86 -7.76 -14.44
CA LEU A 52 29.29 -6.49 -14.88
C LEU A 52 29.51 -5.38 -13.84
N GLU A 53 29.24 -5.64 -12.56
CA GLU A 53 29.45 -4.66 -11.48
C GLU A 53 30.92 -4.24 -11.36
N LYS A 54 31.87 -5.18 -11.49
CA LYS A 54 33.30 -4.87 -11.49
C LYS A 54 33.71 -4.05 -12.71
N THR A 55 33.21 -4.42 -13.90
CA THR A 55 33.48 -3.68 -15.14
C THR A 55 32.91 -2.27 -15.09
N ARG A 56 31.68 -2.08 -14.59
CA ARG A 56 31.08 -0.75 -14.36
C ARG A 56 31.87 0.11 -13.40
N LYS A 57 32.36 -0.46 -12.29
CA LYS A 57 33.23 0.26 -11.35
C LYS A 57 34.53 0.70 -12.00
N ARG A 58 35.15 -0.19 -12.79
CA ARG A 58 36.38 0.12 -13.54
C ARG A 58 36.15 1.22 -14.59
N LEU A 59 35.04 1.13 -15.33
CA LEU A 59 34.63 2.16 -16.30
C LEU A 59 34.45 3.52 -15.61
N ALA A 60 33.71 3.56 -14.49
CA ALA A 60 33.51 4.79 -13.72
C ALA A 60 34.83 5.39 -13.20
N SER A 61 35.74 4.58 -12.65
CA SER A 61 37.04 5.07 -12.20
C SER A 61 37.89 5.62 -13.36
N LEU A 62 37.83 4.97 -14.53
CA LEU A 62 38.61 5.41 -15.68
C LEU A 62 38.04 6.73 -16.24
N LEU A 63 36.72 6.88 -16.32
CA LEU A 63 36.07 8.13 -16.71
C LEU A 63 36.51 9.30 -15.81
N GLU A 64 36.54 9.10 -14.49
CA GLU A 64 37.02 10.12 -13.54
C GLU A 64 38.51 10.46 -13.70
N GLU A 65 39.36 9.49 -14.07
CA GLU A 65 40.79 9.70 -14.31
C GLU A 65 41.04 10.44 -15.63
N THR A 66 40.28 10.12 -16.67
CA THR A 66 40.37 10.72 -18.01
C THR A 66 39.95 12.20 -17.96
N GLU A 67 38.92 12.54 -17.17
CA GLU A 67 38.53 13.94 -16.91
C GLU A 67 39.65 14.76 -16.24
N LYS A 68 40.50 14.12 -15.43
CA LYS A 68 41.61 14.76 -14.70
C LYS A 68 42.89 14.90 -15.53
N ASN A 69 43.11 14.05 -16.54
CA ASN A 69 44.36 14.00 -17.32
C ASN A 69 44.20 14.52 -18.76
N LYS A 70 44.71 15.73 -19.06
CA LYS A 70 44.65 16.35 -20.41
C LYS A 70 45.96 16.25 -21.23
N LYS A 71 46.66 15.10 -21.24
CA LYS A 71 47.87 14.90 -22.06
C LYS A 71 47.59 14.05 -23.30
N ALA A 72 47.89 14.60 -24.49
CA ALA A 72 47.43 14.08 -25.79
C ALA A 72 47.74 12.60 -26.10
N GLU A 73 48.92 12.08 -25.77
CA GLU A 73 49.27 10.67 -26.04
C GLU A 73 48.58 9.67 -25.08
N LYS A 74 48.33 10.08 -23.83
CA LYS A 74 47.64 9.24 -22.83
C LYS A 74 46.14 9.13 -23.11
N VAL A 75 45.56 10.20 -23.66
CA VAL A 75 44.13 10.30 -24.00
C VAL A 75 43.73 9.27 -25.06
N GLN A 76 44.60 8.94 -26.02
CA GLN A 76 44.25 7.98 -27.07
C GLN A 76 44.19 6.53 -26.57
N GLU A 77 45.12 6.11 -25.71
CA GLU A 77 45.11 4.77 -25.09
C GLU A 77 43.97 4.64 -24.06
N GLU A 78 43.72 5.69 -23.27
CA GLU A 78 42.62 5.75 -22.30
C GLU A 78 41.26 5.66 -23.01
N ASN A 79 41.08 6.36 -24.13
CA ASN A 79 39.84 6.30 -24.93
C ASN A 79 39.58 4.90 -25.51
N LEU A 80 40.60 4.22 -26.04
CA LEU A 80 40.44 2.86 -26.56
C LEU A 80 40.02 1.87 -25.46
N LEU A 81 40.56 2.05 -24.25
CA LEU A 81 40.20 1.24 -23.09
C LEU A 81 38.77 1.55 -22.60
N LEU A 82 38.32 2.82 -22.66
CA LEU A 82 36.94 3.19 -22.37
C LEU A 82 35.96 2.50 -23.33
N GLU A 83 36.19 2.61 -24.64
CA GLU A 83 35.36 1.97 -25.67
C GLU A 83 35.27 0.45 -25.42
N THR A 84 36.40 -0.20 -25.14
CA THR A 84 36.43 -1.63 -24.84
C THR A 84 35.61 -2.00 -23.59
N LEU A 85 35.67 -1.18 -22.54
CA LEU A 85 34.92 -1.40 -21.30
C LEU A 85 33.43 -1.13 -21.48
N GLU A 86 33.05 -0.12 -22.28
CA GLU A 86 31.68 0.18 -22.64
C GLU A 86 31.05 -0.98 -23.43
N GLU A 87 31.76 -1.50 -24.44
CA GLU A 87 31.35 -2.68 -25.19
C GLU A 87 31.20 -3.92 -24.28
N GLU A 88 32.15 -4.14 -23.36
CA GLU A 88 32.06 -5.26 -22.40
C GLU A 88 30.85 -5.09 -21.47
N VAL A 89 30.57 -3.87 -20.99
CA VAL A 89 29.38 -3.57 -20.17
C VAL A 89 28.11 -3.84 -20.96
N GLU A 90 28.02 -3.41 -22.21
CA GLU A 90 26.86 -3.64 -23.07
C GLU A 90 26.65 -5.14 -23.33
N LEU A 91 27.71 -5.88 -23.67
CA LEU A 91 27.64 -7.32 -23.90
C LEU A 91 27.21 -8.09 -22.65
N LEU A 92 27.77 -7.74 -21.48
CA LEU A 92 27.42 -8.35 -20.20
C LEU A 92 25.99 -8.00 -19.78
N GLN A 93 25.55 -6.76 -20.00
CA GLN A 93 24.18 -6.35 -19.74
C GLN A 93 23.20 -7.13 -20.63
N LYS A 94 23.46 -7.21 -21.94
CA LYS A 94 22.67 -8.01 -22.88
C LYS A 94 22.61 -9.49 -22.51
N LYS A 95 23.74 -10.05 -22.05
CA LYS A 95 23.80 -11.42 -21.54
C LYS A 95 22.95 -11.60 -20.28
N LEU A 96 22.95 -10.61 -19.37
CA LEU A 96 22.14 -10.63 -18.16
C LEU A 96 20.65 -10.47 -18.45
N ASP A 97 20.29 -9.62 -19.41
CA ASP A 97 18.91 -9.41 -19.85
C ASP A 97 18.34 -10.66 -20.56
N ALA A 98 19.19 -11.53 -21.08
CA ALA A 98 18.80 -12.81 -21.66
C ALA A 98 18.48 -13.90 -20.61
N TYR A 99 18.92 -13.75 -19.35
CA TYR A 99 18.49 -14.66 -18.30
C TYR A 99 17.05 -14.33 -17.88
N PRO A 100 16.17 -15.34 -17.76
CA PRO A 100 14.80 -15.12 -17.30
C PRO A 100 14.77 -14.42 -15.94
N GLN A 101 14.02 -13.31 -15.86
CA GLN A 101 13.75 -12.64 -14.60
C GLN A 101 12.40 -13.12 -14.08
N TYR A 102 12.43 -14.18 -13.28
CA TYR A 102 11.22 -14.77 -12.71
C TYR A 102 10.54 -13.78 -11.76
N ALA A 103 9.26 -13.53 -11.99
CA ALA A 103 8.42 -12.75 -11.10
C ALA A 103 8.05 -13.53 -9.84
N VAL A 104 7.82 -14.84 -9.98
CA VAL A 104 7.38 -15.71 -8.88
C VAL A 104 7.93 -17.12 -9.01
N LEU A 105 8.00 -17.82 -7.87
CA LEU A 105 8.31 -19.24 -7.76
C LEU A 105 7.06 -20.01 -7.32
N ILE A 106 6.74 -21.09 -8.01
CA ILE A 106 5.72 -22.06 -7.62
C ILE A 106 6.44 -23.34 -7.21
N LEU A 107 6.30 -23.69 -5.94
CA LEU A 107 6.64 -25.01 -5.42
C LEU A 107 5.40 -25.91 -5.61
N ALA A 108 5.52 -26.97 -6.40
CA ALA A 108 4.42 -27.86 -6.76
C ALA A 108 4.46 -29.27 -6.13
N ASP A 109 5.60 -29.69 -5.57
CA ASP A 109 5.76 -30.97 -4.85
C ASP A 109 5.71 -30.85 -3.33
N GLU A 110 5.63 -32.01 -2.66
CA GLU A 110 5.62 -32.06 -1.20
C GLU A 110 7.01 -32.10 -0.53
N ILE A 111 8.03 -32.53 -1.25
CA ILE A 111 9.37 -32.76 -0.72
C ILE A 111 10.39 -32.15 -1.66
N TYR A 112 11.31 -31.37 -1.11
CA TYR A 112 12.42 -30.78 -1.87
C TYR A 112 13.77 -31.12 -1.25
N PRO A 113 14.81 -31.32 -2.08
CA PRO A 113 16.17 -31.39 -1.60
C PRO A 113 16.61 -30.02 -1.05
N GLY A 114 17.55 -30.03 -0.10
CA GLY A 114 18.08 -28.79 0.50
C GLY A 114 18.70 -27.81 -0.51
N THR A 115 19.08 -28.29 -1.70
CA THR A 115 19.57 -27.49 -2.81
C THR A 115 18.54 -26.50 -3.36
N VAL A 116 17.23 -26.75 -3.20
CA VAL A 116 16.16 -25.82 -3.64
C VAL A 116 16.26 -24.46 -2.95
N LYS A 117 16.87 -24.40 -1.75
CA LYS A 117 17.05 -23.16 -1.01
C LYS A 117 17.72 -22.06 -1.85
N LYS A 118 18.71 -22.41 -2.68
CA LYS A 118 19.40 -21.47 -3.58
C LYS A 118 18.46 -20.87 -4.64
N VAL A 119 17.45 -21.62 -5.06
CA VAL A 119 16.40 -21.15 -5.97
C VAL A 119 15.46 -20.21 -5.23
N CYS A 120 15.01 -20.60 -4.04
CA CYS A 120 14.12 -19.77 -3.23
C CYS A 120 14.74 -18.42 -2.85
N GLU A 121 16.06 -18.37 -2.62
CA GLU A 121 16.83 -17.14 -2.34
C GLU A 121 16.85 -16.11 -3.49
N LEU A 122 16.33 -16.45 -4.67
CA LEU A 122 16.17 -15.50 -5.77
C LEU A 122 14.93 -14.60 -5.62
N PHE A 123 13.95 -15.05 -4.84
CA PHE A 123 12.64 -14.44 -4.76
C PHE A 123 12.52 -13.59 -3.50
N LYS A 124 11.78 -12.50 -3.62
CA LYS A 124 11.51 -11.59 -2.50
C LYS A 124 10.33 -12.10 -1.68
N VAL A 125 10.01 -11.34 -0.64
CA VAL A 125 8.81 -11.58 0.16
C VAL A 125 7.57 -11.63 -0.73
N TYR A 126 6.67 -12.58 -0.44
CA TYR A 126 5.42 -12.83 -1.17
C TYR A 126 5.56 -13.35 -2.61
N GLU A 127 6.77 -13.47 -3.17
CA GLU A 127 6.99 -13.96 -4.56
C GLU A 127 7.07 -15.50 -4.65
N ILE A 128 6.95 -16.24 -3.54
CA ILE A 128 6.95 -17.71 -3.52
C ILE A 128 5.56 -18.24 -3.19
N PHE A 129 5.11 -19.23 -3.97
CA PHE A 129 3.83 -19.90 -3.83
C PHE A 129 3.99 -21.37 -3.51
N TYR A 130 3.17 -21.89 -2.61
CA TYR A 130 3.17 -23.30 -2.19
C TYR A 130 1.76 -23.84 -1.95
N PRO A 131 1.52 -25.17 -2.01
CA PRO A 131 0.18 -25.72 -1.84
C PRO A 131 -0.36 -25.50 -0.42
N ALA A 132 -1.61 -25.10 -0.30
CA ALA A 132 -2.31 -25.00 0.98
C ALA A 132 -2.42 -26.40 1.64
N GLY A 133 -2.25 -26.45 2.96
CA GLY A 133 -2.29 -27.71 3.73
C GLY A 133 -1.04 -28.59 3.58
N TRP A 134 0.00 -28.09 2.92
CA TRP A 134 1.23 -28.82 2.69
C TRP A 134 2.03 -29.06 3.98
N ASN A 135 2.38 -30.33 4.26
CA ASN A 135 3.33 -30.71 5.29
C ASN A 135 4.71 -30.95 4.68
N THR A 136 5.67 -30.08 4.97
CA THR A 136 7.04 -30.16 4.43
C THR A 136 8.08 -30.17 5.54
N SER A 137 9.34 -30.34 5.19
CA SER A 137 10.45 -30.30 6.15
C SER A 137 10.47 -29.01 6.96
N GLU A 138 10.84 -29.12 8.23
CA GLU A 138 10.85 -27.98 9.18
C GLU A 138 11.68 -26.79 8.67
N TRP A 139 12.84 -27.05 8.06
CA TRP A 139 13.70 -25.99 7.52
C TRP A 139 13.00 -25.19 6.41
N LEU A 140 12.23 -25.86 5.54
CA LEU A 140 11.54 -25.21 4.42
C LEU A 140 10.32 -24.46 4.94
N GLN A 141 9.57 -24.99 5.90
CA GLN A 141 8.50 -24.26 6.57
C GLN A 141 9.03 -22.95 7.21
N GLN A 142 10.14 -23.03 7.93
CA GLN A 142 10.78 -21.85 8.51
C GLN A 142 11.26 -20.86 7.44
N PHE A 143 11.78 -21.35 6.31
CA PHE A 143 12.19 -20.49 5.19
C PHE A 143 10.99 -19.79 4.56
N LEU A 144 9.93 -20.52 4.23
CA LEU A 144 8.70 -20.00 3.62
C LEU A 144 8.05 -18.94 4.51
N LYS A 145 8.04 -19.15 5.84
CA LYS A 145 7.61 -18.14 6.81
C LYS A 145 8.47 -16.87 6.70
N LYS A 146 9.79 -17.00 6.59
CA LYS A 146 10.70 -15.84 6.51
C LYS A 146 10.50 -14.98 5.28
N VAL A 147 10.14 -15.59 4.16
CA VAL A 147 9.88 -14.90 2.89
C VAL A 147 8.40 -14.64 2.66
N MET A 148 7.56 -14.77 3.69
CA MET A 148 6.12 -14.53 3.59
C MET A 148 5.48 -15.24 2.39
N ALA A 149 5.89 -16.49 2.14
CA ALA A 149 5.39 -17.24 1.00
C ALA A 149 3.86 -17.39 1.08
N GLN A 150 3.21 -17.40 -0.07
CA GLN A 150 1.76 -17.44 -0.19
C GLN A 150 1.28 -18.85 -0.49
N ALA A 151 0.19 -19.26 0.15
CA ALA A 151 -0.43 -20.55 -0.15
C ALA A 151 -1.39 -20.43 -1.35
N TYR A 152 -1.44 -21.45 -2.21
CA TYR A 152 -2.46 -21.59 -3.25
C TYR A 152 -3.28 -22.87 -3.05
N ASN A 153 -4.52 -22.88 -3.54
CA ASN A 153 -5.35 -24.08 -3.50
C ASN A 153 -4.95 -25.04 -4.64
N PRO A 154 -4.38 -26.23 -4.36
CA PRO A 154 -3.94 -27.15 -5.41
C PRO A 154 -5.10 -27.74 -6.24
N ARG A 155 -6.36 -27.58 -5.80
CA ARG A 155 -7.56 -28.00 -6.53
C ARG A 155 -8.03 -26.97 -7.56
N GLU A 156 -7.52 -25.74 -7.49
CA GLU A 156 -7.95 -24.60 -8.31
C GLU A 156 -6.78 -24.05 -9.15
N LYS A 157 -5.94 -24.95 -9.70
CA LYS A 157 -4.73 -24.57 -10.47
C LYS A 157 -5.04 -23.62 -11.62
N GLU A 158 -6.11 -23.86 -12.37
CA GLU A 158 -6.49 -23.05 -13.51
C GLU A 158 -6.86 -21.61 -13.08
N ALA A 159 -7.70 -21.47 -12.05
CA ALA A 159 -8.03 -20.17 -11.47
C ALA A 159 -6.79 -19.46 -10.90
N PHE A 160 -5.88 -20.21 -10.26
CA PHE A 160 -4.64 -19.64 -9.75
C PHE A 160 -3.70 -19.15 -10.88
N VAL A 161 -3.54 -19.92 -11.95
CA VAL A 161 -2.76 -19.50 -13.14
C VAL A 161 -3.37 -18.26 -13.79
N HIS A 162 -4.71 -18.21 -13.90
CA HIS A 162 -5.41 -17.02 -14.37
C HIS A 162 -5.12 -15.81 -13.47
N THR A 163 -5.17 -15.99 -12.15
CA THR A 163 -4.80 -14.97 -11.18
C THR A 163 -3.35 -14.49 -11.36
N LEU A 164 -2.39 -15.38 -11.59
CA LEU A 164 -1.00 -14.99 -11.87
C LEU A 164 -0.88 -14.16 -13.16
N SER A 165 -1.70 -14.45 -14.17
CA SER A 165 -1.66 -13.76 -15.47
C SER A 165 -2.08 -12.29 -15.42
N LYS A 166 -2.91 -11.92 -14.43
CA LYS A 166 -3.46 -10.57 -14.25
C LYS A 166 -3.01 -9.88 -12.95
N GLY A 167 -2.53 -10.62 -11.94
CA GLY A 167 -2.27 -10.12 -10.59
C GLY A 167 -0.80 -9.84 -10.24
N LEU A 168 0.15 -10.15 -11.13
CA LEU A 168 1.60 -10.00 -10.90
C LEU A 168 2.20 -8.68 -11.42
N PHE A 169 1.37 -7.70 -11.77
CA PHE A 169 1.84 -6.40 -12.23
C PHE A 169 2.68 -5.67 -11.17
N VAL A 170 3.63 -4.85 -11.62
CA VAL A 170 4.41 -3.95 -10.74
C VAL A 170 3.67 -2.63 -10.60
N GLY A 171 3.63 -2.11 -9.37
CA GLY A 171 2.93 -0.87 -9.05
C GLY A 171 1.62 -1.11 -8.31
N GLN A 172 0.86 -0.03 -8.14
CA GLN A 172 -0.39 0.01 -7.40
C GLN A 172 -1.22 1.18 -7.91
N TYR A 173 -2.53 1.05 -7.87
CA TYR A 173 -3.45 2.14 -8.16
C TYR A 173 -4.80 1.88 -7.51
N GLY A 174 -5.40 2.96 -7.02
CA GLY A 174 -6.81 3.02 -6.70
C GLY A 174 -7.30 4.46 -6.75
N ALA A 175 -8.60 4.62 -6.92
CA ALA A 175 -9.27 5.91 -6.91
C ALA A 175 -10.73 5.73 -6.52
N LYS A 176 -11.42 6.85 -6.34
CA LYS A 176 -12.84 6.89 -5.99
C LYS A 176 -13.65 7.53 -7.10
N VAL A 177 -14.88 7.07 -7.26
CA VAL A 177 -15.94 7.85 -7.88
C VAL A 177 -16.76 8.45 -6.74
N HIS A 178 -16.71 9.77 -6.62
CA HIS A 178 -17.26 10.47 -5.45
C HIS A 178 -18.78 10.55 -5.50
N ILE A 179 -19.44 10.64 -4.34
CA ILE A 179 -20.89 10.88 -4.26
C ILE A 179 -21.34 12.18 -4.96
N SER A 180 -20.43 13.14 -5.16
CA SER A 180 -20.70 14.35 -5.94
C SER A 180 -20.93 14.09 -7.43
N ASP A 181 -20.53 12.91 -7.91
CA ASP A 181 -20.74 12.43 -9.27
C ASP A 181 -21.91 11.47 -9.40
N MET A 182 -22.63 11.23 -8.30
CA MET A 182 -23.84 10.44 -8.30
C MET A 182 -25.05 11.27 -8.71
N GLU A 183 -25.88 10.72 -9.59
CA GLU A 183 -27.13 11.31 -10.03
C GLU A 183 -28.30 10.47 -9.53
N VAL A 184 -29.27 11.15 -8.90
CA VAL A 184 -30.46 10.51 -8.33
C VAL A 184 -31.44 10.20 -9.45
N SER A 185 -32.03 9.01 -9.40
CA SER A 185 -33.08 8.59 -10.32
C SER A 185 -34.25 9.57 -10.28
N PRO A 186 -34.75 10.06 -11.44
CA PRO A 186 -35.92 10.95 -11.48
C PRO A 186 -37.21 10.27 -10.98
N ASN A 187 -37.20 8.93 -10.85
CA ASN A 187 -38.32 8.15 -10.34
C ASN A 187 -38.32 8.04 -8.81
N PHE A 188 -37.25 8.48 -8.11
CA PHE A 188 -37.21 8.45 -6.66
C PHE A 188 -37.91 9.70 -6.08
N SER A 189 -38.99 9.48 -5.32
CA SER A 189 -39.80 10.55 -4.73
C SER A 189 -39.53 10.78 -3.23
N GLY A 190 -38.53 10.10 -2.66
CA GLY A 190 -38.16 10.25 -1.26
C GLY A 190 -37.30 11.48 -0.98
N LYS A 191 -36.77 11.56 0.24
CA LYS A 191 -35.86 12.63 0.65
C LYS A 191 -34.42 12.25 0.31
N VAL A 192 -33.67 13.22 -0.17
CA VAL A 192 -32.23 13.10 -0.43
C VAL A 192 -31.50 14.15 0.41
N HIS A 193 -30.45 13.75 1.11
CA HIS A 193 -29.60 14.63 1.89
C HIS A 193 -28.12 14.26 1.68
N MET A 194 -27.23 15.25 1.64
CA MET A 194 -25.78 15.00 1.58
C MET A 194 -25.13 15.35 2.92
N GLN A 195 -24.48 14.37 3.53
CA GLN A 195 -23.72 14.51 4.76
C GLN A 195 -22.26 14.86 4.43
N GLY A 196 -22.02 16.13 4.13
CA GLY A 196 -20.74 16.58 3.59
C GLY A 196 -20.42 15.86 2.28
N ARG A 197 -19.18 15.38 2.16
CA ARG A 197 -18.72 14.55 1.03
C ARG A 197 -18.67 13.05 1.34
N LYS A 198 -19.11 12.63 2.53
CA LYS A 198 -19.00 11.22 2.96
C LYS A 198 -20.16 10.37 2.46
N TYR A 199 -21.40 10.79 2.71
CA TYR A 199 -22.60 10.01 2.34
C TYR A 199 -23.67 10.87 1.67
N MET A 200 -24.34 10.27 0.67
CA MET A 200 -25.66 10.68 0.23
C MET A 200 -26.70 9.75 0.87
N THR A 201 -27.62 10.32 1.63
CA THR A 201 -28.69 9.63 2.35
C THR A 201 -30.00 9.73 1.56
N PHE A 202 -30.66 8.59 1.41
CA PHE A 202 -31.97 8.44 0.78
C PHE A 202 -32.96 7.92 1.82
N GLU A 203 -34.08 8.62 2.03
CA GLU A 203 -35.14 8.19 2.96
C GLU A 203 -36.49 8.15 2.25
N GLY A 204 -37.13 6.99 2.22
CA GLY A 204 -38.43 6.83 1.56
C GLY A 204 -38.78 5.37 1.23
N GLU A 205 -39.67 5.22 0.25
CA GLU A 205 -40.06 3.94 -0.34
C GLU A 205 -39.29 3.72 -1.64
N PHE A 206 -38.68 2.55 -1.78
CA PHE A 206 -37.85 2.15 -2.93
C PHE A 206 -38.57 1.13 -3.83
N GLY A 207 -39.77 0.70 -3.45
CA GLY A 207 -40.57 -0.32 -4.14
C GLY A 207 -40.36 -1.75 -3.61
N ASP A 208 -41.24 -2.67 -4.02
CA ASP A 208 -41.18 -4.09 -3.60
C ASP A 208 -40.00 -4.85 -4.25
N ASP A 209 -39.66 -4.48 -5.49
CA ASP A 209 -38.54 -5.00 -6.27
C ASP A 209 -37.40 -3.99 -6.38
N PHE A 210 -36.20 -4.44 -6.77
CA PHE A 210 -35.07 -3.55 -6.99
C PHE A 210 -35.35 -2.54 -8.11
N GLN A 211 -35.31 -1.26 -7.77
CA GLN A 211 -35.46 -0.14 -8.71
C GLN A 211 -34.22 0.75 -8.67
N GLN A 212 -33.93 1.42 -9.78
CA GLN A 212 -32.78 2.34 -9.84
C GLN A 212 -33.01 3.52 -8.89
N LEU A 213 -32.14 3.61 -7.88
CA LEU A 213 -32.10 4.69 -6.90
C LEU A 213 -31.20 5.83 -7.39
N ALA A 214 -30.00 5.48 -7.86
CA ALA A 214 -29.01 6.43 -8.35
C ALA A 214 -28.02 5.75 -9.31
N PHE A 215 -27.16 6.53 -9.96
CA PHE A 215 -26.04 6.02 -10.75
C PHE A 215 -24.87 7.00 -10.73
N PHE A 216 -23.66 6.50 -10.97
CA PHE A 216 -22.49 7.37 -11.11
C PHE A 216 -22.38 7.86 -12.56
N ARG A 217 -22.24 9.18 -12.76
CA ARG A 217 -22.23 9.82 -14.08
C ARG A 217 -21.01 9.45 -14.93
N TYR A 218 -19.89 9.21 -14.28
CA TYR A 218 -18.63 8.90 -14.96
C TYR A 218 -18.35 7.41 -14.95
N ASN A 219 -17.85 6.92 -16.08
CA ASN A 219 -17.45 5.53 -16.20
C ASN A 219 -16.08 5.29 -15.57
N ILE A 220 -15.87 4.06 -15.09
CA ILE A 220 -14.58 3.60 -14.58
C ILE A 220 -13.83 2.89 -15.73
N PRO A 221 -12.60 3.28 -16.06
CA PRO A 221 -11.79 2.59 -17.07
C PRO A 221 -11.52 1.13 -16.65
N TYR A 222 -11.73 0.19 -17.57
CA TYR A 222 -11.41 -1.22 -17.40
C TYR A 222 -10.47 -1.70 -18.50
N GLY A 223 -9.42 -2.41 -18.10
CA GLY A 223 -8.50 -3.05 -19.02
C GLY A 223 -8.43 -4.55 -18.74
N GLU A 224 -8.51 -5.37 -19.79
CA GLU A 224 -8.52 -6.85 -19.70
C GLU A 224 -7.24 -7.42 -19.08
N TRP A 225 -6.17 -6.63 -19.04
CA TRP A 225 -4.87 -7.00 -18.52
C TRP A 225 -4.81 -7.17 -17.00
N GLN A 226 -5.83 -6.75 -16.26
CA GLN A 226 -5.86 -6.79 -14.79
C GLN A 226 -7.25 -7.12 -14.24
N PHE A 227 -7.29 -7.54 -12.98
CA PHE A 227 -8.53 -7.49 -12.21
C PHE A 227 -8.83 -6.05 -11.79
N LEU A 228 -10.11 -5.73 -11.61
CA LEU A 228 -10.52 -4.47 -11.01
C LEU A 228 -11.41 -4.75 -9.81
N ASN A 229 -10.94 -4.39 -8.61
CA ASN A 229 -11.75 -4.49 -7.40
C ASN A 229 -12.63 -3.25 -7.30
N LEU A 230 -13.92 -3.44 -7.01
CA LEU A 230 -14.87 -2.38 -6.69
C LEU A 230 -15.33 -2.53 -5.24
N PHE A 231 -15.39 -1.44 -4.50
CA PHE A 231 -15.89 -1.43 -3.12
C PHE A 231 -16.76 -0.21 -2.89
N LEU A 232 -18.04 -0.45 -2.56
CA LEU A 232 -19.02 0.60 -2.34
C LEU A 232 -19.19 0.85 -0.83
N GLU A 233 -18.82 2.03 -0.37
CA GLU A 233 -19.19 2.46 0.99
C GLU A 233 -20.71 2.59 1.06
N HIS A 234 -21.37 1.91 1.99
CA HIS A 234 -22.82 2.01 2.14
C HIS A 234 -23.30 1.58 3.52
N SER A 235 -24.51 2.01 3.87
CA SER A 235 -25.26 1.51 5.02
C SER A 235 -26.75 1.50 4.68
N HIS A 236 -27.53 0.62 5.30
CA HIS A 236 -28.98 0.59 5.06
C HIS A 236 -29.75 0.04 6.25
N ALA A 237 -31.03 0.42 6.34
CA ALA A 237 -31.95 -0.15 7.31
C ALA A 237 -32.22 -1.63 7.01
N SER A 238 -32.59 -2.40 8.04
CA SER A 238 -32.97 -3.82 7.89
C SER A 238 -34.23 -4.04 7.05
N THR A 239 -34.99 -2.99 6.77
CA THR A 239 -36.21 -2.99 5.95
C THR A 239 -35.97 -2.60 4.50
N THR A 240 -34.70 -2.43 4.10
CA THR A 240 -34.29 -2.07 2.74
C THR A 240 -33.14 -2.95 2.30
N ASP A 241 -32.99 -3.16 1.00
CA ASP A 241 -31.82 -3.83 0.42
C ASP A 241 -31.21 -2.94 -0.68
N ILE A 242 -29.90 -3.10 -0.90
CA ILE A 242 -29.14 -2.40 -1.95
C ILE A 242 -28.54 -3.42 -2.92
N ARG A 243 -28.50 -3.06 -4.20
CA ARG A 243 -27.79 -3.78 -5.25
C ARG A 243 -26.93 -2.82 -6.07
N MET A 244 -25.66 -3.17 -6.25
CA MET A 244 -24.77 -2.53 -7.23
C MET A 244 -24.85 -3.30 -8.55
N LEU A 245 -25.24 -2.61 -9.61
CA LEU A 245 -25.29 -3.13 -10.98
C LEU A 245 -24.14 -2.53 -11.79
N VAL A 246 -23.24 -3.39 -12.25
CA VAL A 246 -22.04 -3.03 -13.01
C VAL A 246 -22.22 -3.48 -14.46
N ARG A 247 -22.05 -2.58 -15.43
CA ARG A 247 -22.16 -2.89 -16.86
C ARG A 247 -20.87 -2.52 -17.60
N LEU A 248 -20.29 -3.49 -18.31
CA LEU A 248 -19.11 -3.27 -19.15
C LEU A 248 -19.51 -2.87 -20.57
N ILE A 249 -19.11 -1.67 -20.96
CA ILE A 249 -19.29 -1.10 -22.30
C ILE A 249 -17.95 -1.21 -23.04
N PRO A 250 -17.88 -1.94 -24.18
CA PRO A 250 -16.65 -2.07 -24.96
C PRO A 250 -16.09 -0.72 -25.45
N ASN A 251 -14.78 -0.64 -25.62
CA ASN A 251 -14.14 0.52 -26.25
C ASN A 251 -14.75 0.84 -27.62
N GLY A 252 -15.16 2.09 -27.81
CA GLY A 252 -15.78 2.57 -29.06
C GLY A 252 -17.24 2.20 -29.24
N ALA A 253 -17.84 1.42 -28.34
CA ALA A 253 -19.28 1.14 -28.36
C ALA A 253 -20.08 2.33 -27.81
N THR A 254 -21.26 2.56 -28.37
CA THR A 254 -22.16 3.64 -27.94
C THR A 254 -23.22 3.19 -26.93
N SER A 255 -23.69 1.95 -27.03
CA SER A 255 -24.75 1.42 -26.17
C SER A 255 -24.69 -0.10 -25.93
N GLN A 256 -23.74 -0.81 -26.56
CA GLN A 256 -23.62 -2.25 -26.39
C GLN A 256 -23.08 -2.57 -25.00
N ILE A 257 -23.80 -3.41 -24.26
CA ILE A 257 -23.31 -4.00 -23.01
C ILE A 257 -22.73 -5.37 -23.34
N TYR A 258 -21.45 -5.58 -23.02
CA TYR A 258 -20.78 -6.86 -23.21
C TYR A 258 -21.13 -7.85 -22.10
N GLN A 259 -21.03 -7.38 -20.85
CA GLN A 259 -21.28 -8.16 -19.66
C GLN A 259 -21.84 -7.27 -18.55
N GLN A 260 -22.61 -7.85 -17.65
CA GLN A 260 -23.10 -7.19 -16.46
C GLN A 260 -22.94 -8.07 -15.23
N TRP A 261 -22.76 -7.44 -14.07
CA TRP A 261 -22.67 -8.09 -12.77
C TRP A 261 -23.64 -7.39 -11.81
N GLU A 262 -24.25 -8.19 -10.93
CA GLU A 262 -25.15 -7.71 -9.90
C GLU A 262 -24.62 -8.19 -8.55
N PHE A 263 -24.39 -7.25 -7.64
CA PHE A 263 -23.88 -7.51 -6.29
C PHE A 263 -24.85 -6.94 -5.26
N ASP A 264 -25.34 -7.79 -4.36
CA ASP A 264 -26.25 -7.42 -3.28
C ASP A 264 -25.97 -8.22 -2.00
N GLY A 265 -26.68 -7.87 -0.92
CA GLY A 265 -26.59 -8.56 0.37
C GLY A 265 -25.17 -8.64 0.92
N ASP A 266 -24.75 -9.83 1.33
CA ASP A 266 -23.42 -10.04 1.94
C ASP A 266 -22.27 -9.78 0.96
N SER A 267 -22.49 -9.84 -0.36
CA SER A 267 -21.42 -9.59 -1.34
C SER A 267 -20.93 -8.14 -1.35
N LEU A 268 -21.79 -7.18 -0.98
CA LEU A 268 -21.41 -5.76 -0.90
C LEU A 268 -20.65 -5.43 0.39
N LYS A 269 -20.63 -6.32 1.39
CA LYS A 269 -19.85 -6.11 2.62
C LYS A 269 -18.35 -6.27 2.40
N ASP A 270 -17.94 -6.81 1.25
CA ASP A 270 -16.55 -6.91 0.83
C ASP A 270 -16.37 -6.26 -0.56
N GLN A 271 -15.12 -6.16 -1.01
CA GLN A 271 -14.83 -5.77 -2.38
C GLN A 271 -15.24 -6.86 -3.36
N VAL A 272 -15.76 -6.45 -4.51
CA VAL A 272 -16.15 -7.35 -5.60
C VAL A 272 -15.13 -7.24 -6.74
N VAL A 273 -14.87 -8.36 -7.41
CA VAL A 273 -13.84 -8.43 -8.46
C VAL A 273 -14.50 -8.42 -9.84
N ILE A 274 -14.08 -7.48 -10.68
CA ILE A 274 -14.43 -7.43 -12.09
C ILE A 274 -13.30 -8.06 -12.89
N ASP A 275 -13.69 -9.04 -13.71
CA ASP A 275 -12.82 -9.80 -14.58
C ASP A 275 -13.54 -10.09 -15.91
N ALA A 276 -12.97 -9.58 -17.00
CA ALA A 276 -13.45 -9.74 -18.36
C ALA A 276 -12.26 -9.71 -19.33
N ASP A 277 -12.50 -10.19 -20.55
CA ASP A 277 -11.46 -10.39 -21.57
C ASP A 277 -11.44 -9.29 -22.64
N ILE A 278 -12.10 -8.16 -22.38
CA ILE A 278 -12.10 -6.99 -23.27
C ILE A 278 -11.83 -5.71 -22.50
N ASP A 279 -11.21 -4.74 -23.18
CA ASP A 279 -11.09 -3.39 -22.67
C ASP A 279 -12.40 -2.61 -22.83
N GLY A 280 -12.65 -1.69 -21.89
CA GLY A 280 -13.84 -0.86 -21.95
C GLY A 280 -14.01 0.03 -20.74
N TYR A 281 -15.27 0.30 -20.43
CA TYR A 281 -15.68 1.21 -19.39
C TYR A 281 -16.81 0.59 -18.57
N LEU A 282 -16.70 0.67 -17.24
CA LEU A 282 -17.75 0.22 -16.34
C LEU A 282 -18.70 1.38 -16.03
N PHE A 283 -19.98 1.16 -16.27
CA PHE A 283 -21.06 2.02 -15.82
C PHE A 283 -21.72 1.40 -14.58
N ILE A 284 -21.90 2.21 -13.54
CA ILE A 284 -22.33 1.74 -12.22
C ILE A 284 -23.68 2.34 -11.86
N SER A 285 -24.65 1.48 -11.56
CA SER A 285 -25.97 1.86 -11.07
C SER A 285 -26.20 1.29 -9.67
N ILE A 286 -26.86 2.06 -8.82
CA ILE A 286 -27.28 1.66 -7.48
C ILE A 286 -28.79 1.46 -7.50
N LEU A 287 -29.22 0.25 -7.15
CA LEU A 287 -30.62 -0.12 -7.04
C LEU A 287 -30.96 -0.34 -5.57
N ALA A 288 -32.20 -0.07 -5.20
CA ALA A 288 -32.72 -0.32 -3.86
C ALA A 288 -34.15 -0.88 -3.91
N LYS A 289 -34.57 -1.55 -2.83
CA LYS A 289 -35.95 -1.97 -2.59
C LYS A 289 -36.29 -1.87 -1.09
N GLY A 290 -37.58 -1.92 -0.77
CA GLY A 290 -38.11 -1.80 0.59
C GLY A 290 -38.44 -0.36 0.99
N VAL A 291 -38.55 -0.10 2.30
CA VAL A 291 -38.88 1.22 2.85
C VAL A 291 -37.97 1.53 4.02
N GLY A 292 -37.32 2.69 4.01
CA GLY A 292 -36.42 3.08 5.09
C GLY A 292 -35.35 4.07 4.66
N ARG A 293 -34.15 3.91 5.22
CA ARG A 293 -32.99 4.76 5.00
C ARG A 293 -31.86 3.97 4.36
N VAL A 294 -31.29 4.52 3.30
CA VAL A 294 -30.11 4.02 2.59
C VAL A 294 -29.06 5.13 2.56
N GLU A 295 -27.81 4.81 2.86
CA GLU A 295 -26.67 5.70 2.75
C GLU A 295 -25.69 5.12 1.74
N ILE A 296 -25.31 5.93 0.76
CA ILE A 296 -24.33 5.56 -0.26
C ILE A 296 -23.16 6.54 -0.15
N GLY A 297 -21.97 5.98 0.03
CA GLY A 297 -20.70 6.70 0.06
C GLY A 297 -19.95 6.57 -1.26
N ASP A 298 -18.65 6.84 -1.20
CA ASP A 298 -17.81 6.78 -2.38
C ASP A 298 -17.67 5.34 -2.89
N LEU A 299 -17.53 5.20 -4.21
CA LEU A 299 -17.20 3.93 -4.85
C LEU A 299 -15.71 3.88 -5.12
N HIS A 300 -15.01 2.99 -4.43
CA HIS A 300 -13.59 2.73 -4.67
C HIS A 300 -13.42 1.77 -5.85
N TYR A 301 -12.45 2.04 -6.71
CA TYR A 301 -11.97 1.10 -7.71
C TYR A 301 -10.45 0.99 -7.67
N ARG A 302 -9.96 -0.25 -7.70
CA ARG A 302 -8.53 -0.56 -7.47
C ARG A 302 -8.06 -1.61 -8.45
N TRP A 303 -6.79 -1.52 -8.84
CA TRP A 303 -6.16 -2.62 -9.57
C TRP A 303 -6.05 -3.83 -8.63
N GLY A 304 -6.77 -4.89 -8.95
CA GLY A 304 -6.90 -6.07 -8.12
C GLY A 304 -5.83 -7.10 -8.42
N ARG A 305 -5.41 -7.85 -7.39
CA ARG A 305 -4.54 -9.02 -7.53
C ARG A 305 -5.24 -10.33 -7.18
N ASN A 306 -6.57 -10.31 -7.08
CA ASN A 306 -7.43 -11.47 -6.83
C ASN A 306 -6.89 -12.41 -5.73
N GLY A 307 -6.60 -11.86 -4.55
CA GLY A 307 -6.10 -12.61 -3.39
C GLY A 307 -4.58 -12.64 -3.22
N LEU A 308 -3.77 -12.21 -4.21
CA LEU A 308 -2.30 -12.16 -4.05
C LEU A 308 -1.80 -10.95 -3.23
N GLY A 309 -2.68 -10.00 -2.93
CA GLY A 309 -2.39 -8.82 -2.12
C GLY A 309 -3.13 -7.56 -2.58
N GLU A 310 -3.26 -6.61 -1.66
CA GLU A 310 -3.89 -5.32 -1.88
C GLU A 310 -2.87 -4.26 -2.27
N PHE A 311 -3.11 -3.57 -3.38
CA PHE A 311 -2.21 -2.62 -4.03
C PHE A 311 -0.88 -3.24 -4.51
N ILE A 312 -0.08 -3.75 -3.58
CA ILE A 312 1.17 -4.47 -3.83
C ILE A 312 1.04 -5.92 -3.37
N LEU A 313 1.91 -6.79 -3.91
CA LEU A 313 1.92 -8.22 -3.58
C LEU A 313 2.10 -8.40 -2.06
N GLY A 314 1.22 -9.16 -1.42
CA GLY A 314 1.19 -9.35 0.04
C GLY A 314 0.55 -8.23 0.87
N GLY A 315 0.07 -7.14 0.25
CA GLY A 315 -0.70 -6.12 0.96
C GLY A 315 -2.00 -6.70 1.54
N GLN A 316 -2.43 -6.19 2.69
CA GLN A 316 -3.59 -6.67 3.43
C GLN A 316 -4.63 -5.57 3.63
N ARG A 317 -5.90 -5.97 3.60
CA ARG A 317 -7.07 -5.13 3.87
C ARG A 317 -7.56 -5.33 5.30
N LEU A 318 -7.82 -4.24 6.00
CA LEU A 318 -8.56 -4.18 7.25
C LEU A 318 -9.86 -3.42 6.97
N VAL A 319 -10.98 -3.97 7.41
CA VAL A 319 -12.30 -3.34 7.26
C VAL A 319 -13.06 -3.50 8.58
N ASP A 320 -13.78 -2.48 9.03
CA ASP A 320 -14.63 -2.56 10.22
C ASP A 320 -16.13 -2.82 9.88
N HIS A 321 -16.97 -2.96 10.90
CA HIS A 321 -18.42 -3.13 10.74
C HIS A 321 -19.13 -1.96 10.03
N GLN A 322 -18.49 -0.80 9.90
CA GLN A 322 -18.99 0.38 9.17
C GLN A 322 -18.41 0.47 7.76
N LEU A 323 -17.80 -0.61 7.25
CA LEU A 323 -17.18 -0.66 5.93
C LEU A 323 -16.05 0.36 5.75
N GLN A 324 -15.42 0.79 6.84
CA GLN A 324 -14.26 1.67 6.80
C GLN A 324 -12.98 0.86 6.62
N GLU A 325 -12.22 1.20 5.58
CA GLU A 325 -11.02 0.44 5.19
C GLU A 325 -9.72 1.09 5.67
N ILE A 326 -8.74 0.24 5.99
CA ILE A 326 -7.32 0.59 6.15
C ILE A 326 -6.50 -0.51 5.49
N PHE A 327 -5.39 -0.16 4.86
CA PHE A 327 -4.51 -1.14 4.24
C PHE A 327 -3.15 -1.17 4.92
N THR A 328 -2.57 -2.37 5.01
CA THR A 328 -1.26 -2.60 5.61
C THR A 328 -0.38 -3.44 4.67
N TYR A 329 0.93 -3.21 4.70
CA TYR A 329 1.92 -4.06 4.05
C TYR A 329 3.08 -4.28 5.00
N PHE A 330 3.53 -5.53 5.15
CA PHE A 330 4.60 -5.90 6.06
C PHE A 330 5.74 -6.61 5.32
N ASP A 331 6.99 -6.23 5.58
CA ASP A 331 8.18 -6.92 5.07
C ASP A 331 9.13 -7.19 6.25
N PRO A 332 9.36 -8.47 6.62
CA PRO A 332 10.22 -8.82 7.75
C PRO A 332 11.72 -8.62 7.48
N ALA A 333 12.12 -8.34 6.24
CA ALA A 333 13.50 -8.06 5.84
C ALA A 333 14.55 -9.01 6.45
N ASP A 334 15.40 -8.52 7.36
CA ASP A 334 16.50 -9.26 7.97
C ASP A 334 16.19 -9.85 9.36
N PHE A 335 14.94 -9.74 9.83
CA PHE A 335 14.49 -10.21 11.16
C PHE A 335 15.25 -9.59 12.34
N LYS A 336 15.92 -8.44 12.15
CA LYS A 336 16.65 -7.75 13.23
C LYS A 336 15.90 -6.49 13.67
N PRO A 337 15.99 -6.07 14.93
CA PRO A 337 15.36 -4.82 15.39
C PRO A 337 15.88 -3.59 14.65
N PRO A 338 15.06 -2.52 14.50
CA PRO A 338 13.66 -2.41 14.93
C PRO A 338 12.65 -2.72 13.82
N LEU A 339 11.37 -2.89 14.20
CA LEU A 339 10.25 -2.74 13.27
C LEU A 339 9.98 -1.26 13.00
N CYS A 340 9.98 -0.88 11.74
CA CYS A 340 9.80 0.49 11.28
C CYS A 340 8.44 0.66 10.58
N VAL A 341 7.48 1.30 11.26
CA VAL A 341 6.13 1.53 10.73
C VAL A 341 6.02 2.92 10.15
N TYR A 342 5.52 3.03 8.92
CA TYR A 342 5.26 4.29 8.24
C TYR A 342 3.77 4.44 7.91
N PHE A 343 3.15 5.48 8.49
CA PHE A 343 1.81 5.93 8.15
C PHE A 343 1.89 6.88 6.96
N SER A 344 1.18 6.54 5.89
CA SER A 344 1.11 7.35 4.66
C SER A 344 0.49 8.73 4.92
N GLY A 345 0.92 9.72 4.16
CA GLY A 345 0.29 11.04 4.13
C GLY A 345 -1.05 11.03 3.40
N PHE A 346 -1.68 12.22 3.33
CA PHE A 346 -2.91 12.43 2.59
C PHE A 346 -2.67 12.22 1.10
N ARG A 347 -3.55 11.46 0.42
CA ARG A 347 -3.48 11.22 -1.02
C ARG A 347 -4.82 10.77 -1.61
N THR A 348 -5.23 11.40 -2.71
CA THR A 348 -6.47 11.06 -3.43
C THR A 348 -6.34 9.77 -4.25
N ALA A 349 -5.19 9.58 -4.92
CA ALA A 349 -4.85 8.30 -5.53
C ALA A 349 -4.45 7.32 -4.42
N GLU A 350 -5.16 6.20 -4.30
CA GLU A 350 -5.00 5.26 -3.19
C GLU A 350 -3.71 4.43 -3.30
N GLY A 351 -3.36 3.77 -2.20
CA GLY A 351 -2.20 2.90 -2.06
C GLY A 351 -1.14 3.43 -1.10
N PHE A 352 -0.10 2.62 -0.89
CA PHE A 352 0.97 2.88 0.07
C PHE A 352 1.91 4.00 -0.40
N GLU A 353 2.31 4.86 0.53
CA GLU A 353 3.43 5.79 0.36
C GLU A 353 4.70 5.23 1.02
N GLY A 354 5.87 5.70 0.60
CA GLY A 354 7.12 5.45 1.34
C GLY A 354 7.77 4.08 1.13
N PHE A 355 7.22 3.20 0.26
CA PHE A 355 7.75 1.84 0.05
C PHE A 355 9.27 1.80 -0.19
N TRP A 356 9.77 2.58 -1.15
CA TRP A 356 11.21 2.59 -1.47
C TRP A 356 12.07 3.22 -0.37
N MET A 357 11.53 4.21 0.33
CA MET A 357 12.19 4.82 1.48
C MET A 357 12.38 3.79 2.59
N MET A 358 11.30 3.11 2.99
CA MET A 358 11.31 2.13 4.06
C MET A 358 12.15 0.90 3.69
N LYS A 359 12.02 0.41 2.45
CA LYS A 359 12.87 -0.68 1.93
C LYS A 359 14.36 -0.32 1.93
N GLY A 360 14.69 0.94 1.65
CA GLY A 360 16.07 1.46 1.69
C GLY A 360 16.71 1.42 3.08
N LEU A 361 15.92 1.36 4.16
CA LEU A 361 16.40 1.26 5.54
C LEU A 361 16.97 -0.13 5.88
N LYS A 362 16.68 -1.15 5.06
CA LYS A 362 17.14 -2.54 5.24
C LYS A 362 16.82 -3.09 6.64
N THR A 363 15.62 -2.81 7.12
CA THR A 363 15.08 -3.20 8.44
C THR A 363 13.66 -3.71 8.24
N PRO A 364 13.11 -4.55 9.15
CA PRO A 364 11.71 -4.93 9.07
C PRO A 364 10.83 -3.68 9.05
N PHE A 365 9.86 -3.62 8.15
CA PHE A 365 9.02 -2.44 8.01
C PHE A 365 7.56 -2.77 7.73
N MET A 366 6.69 -1.84 8.11
CA MET A 366 5.27 -1.86 7.80
C MET A 366 4.85 -0.53 7.18
N LEU A 367 4.00 -0.59 6.17
CA LEU A 367 3.32 0.57 5.59
C LEU A 367 1.85 0.51 5.97
N ILE A 368 1.26 1.65 6.31
CA ILE A 368 -0.17 1.78 6.59
C ILE A 368 -0.71 2.93 5.75
N CYS A 369 -1.83 2.73 5.05
CA CYS A 369 -2.51 3.81 4.32
C CYS A 369 -4.01 3.80 4.55
N ASP A 370 -4.59 5.01 4.52
CA ASP A 370 -6.00 5.28 4.77
C ASP A 370 -6.67 5.82 3.48
N PRO A 371 -7.54 5.04 2.83
CA PRO A 371 -8.19 5.40 1.55
C PRO A 371 -9.43 6.28 1.73
N ARG A 372 -9.94 6.45 2.96
CA ARG A 372 -11.27 6.98 3.25
C ARG A 372 -11.37 8.48 2.99
N LEU A 373 -12.60 9.00 2.88
CA LEU A 373 -12.87 10.41 2.53
C LEU A 373 -12.13 10.78 1.23
N ASP A 374 -11.67 12.02 1.08
CA ASP A 374 -10.98 12.45 -0.15
C ASP A 374 -9.58 11.80 -0.29
N GLY A 375 -8.83 11.68 0.81
CA GLY A 375 -7.47 11.14 0.78
C GLY A 375 -6.92 10.67 2.12
N GLY A 376 -7.80 10.29 3.03
CA GLY A 376 -7.51 9.73 4.35
C GLY A 376 -8.28 10.42 5.47
N ALA A 377 -8.71 9.63 6.46
CA ALA A 377 -9.42 10.05 7.65
C ALA A 377 -8.54 9.94 8.91
N PHE A 378 -7.23 10.24 8.76
CA PHE A 378 -6.26 10.34 9.84
C PHE A 378 -6.14 9.07 10.70
N TYR A 379 -6.46 7.90 10.15
CA TYR A 379 -6.40 6.63 10.87
C TYR A 379 -7.30 6.57 12.13
N LEU A 380 -8.30 7.46 12.21
CA LEU A 380 -9.35 7.44 13.22
C LEU A 380 -10.61 6.81 12.66
N GLY A 381 -11.39 6.13 13.49
CA GLY A 381 -12.65 5.53 13.06
C GLY A 381 -13.42 4.96 14.23
N SER A 382 -14.10 3.85 13.97
CA SER A 382 -14.65 3.02 15.04
C SER A 382 -13.52 2.44 15.89
N GLN A 383 -13.84 2.08 17.14
CA GLN A 383 -12.89 1.39 18.02
C GLN A 383 -12.37 0.10 17.38
N GLU A 384 -13.24 -0.65 16.67
CA GLU A 384 -12.83 -1.87 15.96
C GLU A 384 -11.74 -1.60 14.91
N LEU A 385 -11.87 -0.54 14.12
CA LEU A 385 -10.87 -0.20 13.11
C LEU A 385 -9.53 0.17 13.75
N GLU A 386 -9.58 0.96 14.83
CA GLU A 386 -8.38 1.41 15.54
C GLU A 386 -7.68 0.25 16.24
N ASP A 387 -8.44 -0.66 16.85
CA ASP A 387 -7.92 -1.89 17.45
C ASP A 387 -7.30 -2.80 16.38
N LYS A 388 -7.88 -2.87 15.18
CA LYS A 388 -7.28 -3.61 14.05
C LYS A 388 -5.95 -3.01 13.59
N ILE A 389 -5.83 -1.67 13.53
CA ILE A 389 -4.55 -1.01 13.20
C ILE A 389 -3.50 -1.33 14.27
N GLN A 390 -3.83 -1.14 15.55
CA GLN A 390 -2.93 -1.44 16.65
C GLN A 390 -2.51 -2.92 16.63
N GLY A 391 -3.48 -3.82 16.55
CA GLY A 391 -3.27 -5.27 16.54
C GLY A 391 -2.42 -5.76 15.38
N LYS A 392 -2.48 -5.11 14.20
CA LYS A 392 -1.56 -5.44 13.10
C LYS A 392 -0.11 -5.06 13.37
N ILE A 393 0.14 -3.96 14.06
CA ILE A 393 1.50 -3.60 14.46
C ILE A 393 2.02 -4.57 15.51
N GLU A 394 1.19 -4.94 16.48
CA GLU A 394 1.51 -5.93 17.52
C GLU A 394 1.75 -7.32 16.93
N GLU A 395 0.93 -7.77 15.99
CA GLU A 395 1.12 -9.04 15.26
C GLU A 395 2.47 -9.08 14.54
N ALA A 396 2.89 -7.98 13.93
CA ALA A 396 4.20 -7.89 13.28
C ALA A 396 5.37 -7.91 14.28
N LEU A 397 5.22 -7.27 15.45
CA LEU A 397 6.19 -7.36 16.54
C LEU A 397 6.32 -8.79 17.05
N ASP A 398 5.19 -9.46 17.33
CA ASP A 398 5.14 -10.85 17.79
C ASP A 398 5.76 -11.79 16.75
N PHE A 399 5.45 -11.57 15.47
CA PHE A 399 6.04 -12.35 14.37
C PHE A 399 7.56 -12.25 14.31
N LEU A 400 8.11 -11.06 14.60
CA LEU A 400 9.54 -10.80 14.65
C LEU A 400 10.20 -11.19 15.98
N GLY A 401 9.40 -11.42 17.03
CA GLY A 401 9.88 -11.61 18.39
C GLY A 401 10.43 -10.32 19.01
N PHE A 402 9.85 -9.17 18.64
CA PHE A 402 10.24 -7.84 19.13
C PHE A 402 9.26 -7.32 20.18
N ASP A 403 9.69 -6.33 20.96
CA ASP A 403 8.84 -5.58 21.89
C ASP A 403 8.71 -4.09 21.48
N SER A 404 7.96 -3.30 22.26
CA SER A 404 7.75 -1.88 21.97
C SER A 404 9.04 -1.03 21.99
N SER A 405 10.08 -1.45 22.71
CA SER A 405 11.40 -0.80 22.68
C SER A 405 12.16 -1.06 21.36
N GLN A 406 11.61 -1.91 20.51
CA GLN A 406 12.12 -2.24 19.19
C GLN A 406 11.16 -1.80 18.08
N LEU A 407 10.28 -0.85 18.39
CA LEU A 407 9.32 -0.24 17.46
C LEU A 407 9.70 1.23 17.17
N ILE A 408 9.68 1.61 15.90
CA ILE A 408 9.72 3.01 15.47
C ILE A 408 8.46 3.30 14.66
N LEU A 409 7.69 4.30 15.09
CA LEU A 409 6.54 4.81 14.34
C LEU A 409 6.91 6.10 13.61
N SER A 410 6.37 6.29 12.42
CA SER A 410 6.75 7.43 11.60
C SER A 410 5.68 7.84 10.60
N GLY A 411 5.75 9.10 10.16
CA GLY A 411 4.84 9.64 9.15
C GLY A 411 5.11 11.11 8.84
N MET A 412 4.53 11.60 7.75
CA MET A 412 4.61 13.00 7.34
C MET A 412 3.20 13.56 7.10
N SER A 413 2.97 14.83 7.46
CA SER A 413 1.64 15.47 7.39
C SER A 413 0.56 14.59 8.07
N MET A 414 -0.47 14.12 7.35
CA MET A 414 -1.50 13.22 7.90
C MET A 414 -0.93 12.00 8.65
N GLY A 415 0.16 11.41 8.16
CA GLY A 415 0.80 10.25 8.80
C GLY A 415 1.36 10.53 10.20
N THR A 416 1.63 11.80 10.53
CA THR A 416 2.10 12.18 11.88
C THR A 416 1.04 11.95 12.95
N PHE A 417 -0.23 12.12 12.59
CA PHE A 417 -1.33 11.83 13.50
C PHE A 417 -1.35 10.34 13.83
N GLY A 418 -1.36 9.47 12.81
CA GLY A 418 -1.33 8.03 13.00
C GLY A 418 -0.12 7.57 13.83
N ALA A 419 1.08 8.03 13.47
CA ALA A 419 2.30 7.69 14.20
C ALA A 419 2.26 8.12 15.68
N SER A 420 1.70 9.29 15.98
CA SER A 420 1.63 9.81 17.35
C SER A 420 0.48 9.18 18.13
N TYR A 421 -0.69 9.05 17.52
CA TYR A 421 -1.91 8.51 18.13
C TYR A 421 -1.73 7.05 18.55
N TYR A 422 -1.27 6.19 17.64
CA TYR A 422 -0.94 4.81 17.97
C TYR A 422 0.33 4.71 18.80
N GLY A 423 1.22 5.70 18.72
CA GLY A 423 2.38 5.82 19.60
C GLY A 423 2.02 5.86 21.07
N ALA A 424 0.98 6.61 21.45
CA ALA A 424 0.54 6.65 22.85
C ALA A 424 0.04 5.29 23.36
N LYS A 425 -0.53 4.47 22.46
CA LYS A 425 -1.04 3.13 22.78
C LYS A 425 0.09 2.09 22.83
N LEU A 426 1.03 2.16 21.89
CA LEU A 426 2.09 1.16 21.68
C LEU A 426 3.41 1.46 22.42
N LYS A 427 3.60 2.71 22.87
CA LYS A 427 4.78 3.17 23.63
C LYS A 427 6.11 2.81 22.94
N PRO A 428 6.31 3.21 21.67
CA PRO A 428 7.47 2.82 20.88
C PRO A 428 8.77 3.42 21.41
N HIS A 429 9.91 2.88 20.99
CA HIS A 429 11.23 3.48 21.22
C HIS A 429 11.37 4.86 20.56
N GLY A 430 10.84 5.01 19.35
CA GLY A 430 11.00 6.22 18.56
C GLY A 430 9.76 6.62 17.79
N ILE A 431 9.53 7.94 17.71
CA ILE A 431 8.53 8.55 16.83
C ILE A 431 9.25 9.57 15.95
N VAL A 432 9.31 9.32 14.63
CA VAL A 432 9.93 10.22 13.65
C VAL A 432 8.84 10.84 12.80
N ILE A 433 8.61 12.15 12.95
CA ILE A 433 7.49 12.86 12.32
C ILE A 433 7.92 14.17 11.68
N SER A 434 7.24 14.54 10.59
CA SER A 434 7.46 15.79 9.88
C SER A 434 6.14 16.49 9.58
N LYS A 435 6.06 17.78 9.92
CA LYS A 435 4.89 18.65 9.78
C LYS A 435 3.70 18.08 10.56
N PRO A 436 3.79 18.04 11.91
CA PRO A 436 2.81 17.37 12.76
C PRO A 436 1.43 18.00 12.66
N LEU A 437 0.41 17.15 12.56
CA LEU A 437 -1.01 17.49 12.59
C LEU A 437 -1.64 16.71 13.74
N LEU A 438 -1.86 17.34 14.89
CA LEU A 438 -2.22 16.66 16.16
C LEU A 438 -3.56 17.15 16.73
N SER A 439 -3.98 18.37 16.38
CA SER A 439 -5.27 18.96 16.75
C SER A 439 -6.20 19.03 15.52
N LEU A 440 -6.83 17.91 15.17
CA LEU A 440 -7.66 17.81 13.96
C LEU A 440 -8.93 18.66 14.01
N GLY A 441 -9.47 18.92 15.19
CA GLY A 441 -10.59 19.85 15.38
C GLY A 441 -10.19 21.30 15.15
N ASP A 442 -9.02 21.71 15.65
CA ASP A 442 -8.48 23.06 15.40
C ASP A 442 -8.25 23.27 13.89
N MET A 443 -7.72 22.25 13.20
CA MET A 443 -7.58 22.26 11.75
C MET A 443 -8.92 22.45 11.03
N ALA A 444 -9.98 21.77 11.48
CA ALA A 444 -11.32 21.92 10.90
C ALA A 444 -11.86 23.36 11.10
N LEU A 445 -11.65 23.96 12.27
CA LEU A 445 -12.07 25.34 12.53
C LEU A 445 -11.22 26.36 11.74
N ALA A 446 -9.95 26.06 11.49
CA ALA A 446 -9.03 26.93 10.77
C ALA A 446 -9.40 27.12 9.29
N GLU A 447 -10.12 26.16 8.69
CA GLU A 447 -10.59 26.23 7.30
C GLU A 447 -11.36 27.51 6.97
N ARG A 448 -12.16 28.02 7.90
CA ARG A 448 -12.97 29.22 7.69
C ARG A 448 -12.15 30.51 7.58
N LEU A 449 -10.94 30.55 8.16
CA LEU A 449 -10.28 31.80 8.52
C LEU A 449 -8.85 31.97 7.98
N HIS A 450 -8.06 30.90 7.82
CA HIS A 450 -6.60 31.02 7.76
C HIS A 450 -5.93 30.51 6.48
N ARG A 451 -6.66 29.87 5.54
CA ARG A 451 -6.01 29.08 4.49
C ARG A 451 -6.43 29.39 3.05
N PRO A 452 -5.59 30.11 2.27
CA PRO A 452 -5.69 30.10 0.81
C PRO A 452 -5.40 28.68 0.29
N GLY A 453 -6.41 28.02 -0.27
CA GLY A 453 -6.29 26.66 -0.84
C GLY A 453 -7.14 25.59 -0.14
N GLY A 454 -7.51 25.78 1.13
CA GLY A 454 -8.46 24.92 1.88
C GLY A 454 -8.09 23.42 2.00
N PHE A 455 -8.51 22.79 3.08
CA PHE A 455 -8.49 21.36 3.35
C PHE A 455 -9.89 20.92 3.82
N PRO A 456 -10.91 20.98 2.94
CA PRO A 456 -12.30 20.71 3.32
C PRO A 456 -12.51 19.30 3.90
N THR A 457 -11.61 18.36 3.63
CA THR A 457 -11.59 17.02 4.24
C THR A 457 -11.55 17.07 5.77
N SER A 458 -10.97 18.10 6.40
CA SER A 458 -11.03 18.24 7.87
C SER A 458 -12.46 18.49 8.37
N LEU A 459 -13.29 19.17 7.57
CA LEU A 459 -14.70 19.40 7.88
C LEU A 459 -15.49 18.09 7.75
N ASP A 460 -15.24 17.31 6.70
CA ASP A 460 -15.86 16.00 6.52
C ASP A 460 -15.46 15.02 7.64
N LEU A 461 -14.20 15.08 8.09
CA LEU A 461 -13.74 14.30 9.26
C LEU A 461 -14.50 14.69 10.54
N LEU A 462 -14.60 16.00 10.83
CA LEU A 462 -15.28 16.49 12.02
C LEU A 462 -16.78 16.12 11.99
N TYR A 463 -17.45 16.44 10.88
CA TYR A 463 -18.88 16.18 10.72
C TYR A 463 -19.19 14.69 10.74
N SER A 464 -18.43 13.87 10.03
CA SER A 464 -18.68 12.42 9.99
C SER A 464 -18.44 11.73 11.34
N THR A 465 -17.63 12.32 12.22
CA THR A 465 -17.36 11.77 13.55
C THR A 465 -18.42 12.21 14.58
N TYR A 466 -18.86 13.47 14.56
CA TYR A 466 -19.71 14.04 15.63
C TYR A 466 -21.07 14.57 15.16
N GLN A 467 -21.37 14.53 13.87
CA GLN A 467 -22.58 15.12 13.26
C GLN A 467 -22.80 16.59 13.66
N SER A 468 -21.71 17.30 13.96
CA SER A 468 -21.68 18.72 14.33
C SER A 468 -20.37 19.36 13.84
N MET A 469 -20.40 20.67 13.68
CA MET A 469 -19.30 21.53 13.23
C MET A 469 -18.98 22.65 14.23
N ASP A 470 -19.52 22.55 15.45
CA ASP A 470 -19.29 23.54 16.49
C ASP A 470 -17.93 23.38 17.19
N GLN A 471 -17.59 24.35 18.04
CA GLN A 471 -16.36 24.34 18.83
C GLN A 471 -16.27 23.11 19.75
N GLU A 472 -17.40 22.65 20.31
CA GLU A 472 -17.41 21.50 21.22
C GLU A 472 -17.04 20.20 20.48
N ALA A 473 -17.58 20.01 19.28
CA ALA A 473 -17.21 18.90 18.41
C ALA A 473 -15.73 18.94 18.03
N ALA A 474 -15.21 20.12 17.68
CA ALA A 474 -13.80 20.30 17.39
C ALA A 474 -12.92 19.99 18.61
N ASP A 475 -13.30 20.46 19.79
CA ASP A 475 -12.59 20.17 21.04
C ASP A 475 -12.62 18.67 21.33
N ARG A 476 -13.75 17.98 21.16
CA ARG A 476 -13.83 16.52 21.31
C ARG A 476 -12.93 15.79 20.31
N LEU A 477 -12.84 16.26 19.06
CA LEU A 477 -11.95 15.68 18.05
C LEU A 477 -10.47 15.85 18.45
N ASN A 478 -10.09 17.05 18.93
CA ASN A 478 -8.74 17.28 19.46
C ASN A 478 -8.44 16.35 20.65
N GLN A 479 -9.42 16.18 21.55
CA GLN A 479 -9.25 15.35 22.75
C GLN A 479 -9.08 13.86 22.44
N ARG A 480 -9.46 13.37 21.25
CA ARG A 480 -9.13 12.00 20.82
C ARG A 480 -7.64 11.70 21.00
N PHE A 481 -6.77 12.64 20.62
CA PHE A 481 -5.32 12.50 20.81
C PHE A 481 -4.87 13.00 22.19
N TRP A 482 -5.26 14.22 22.58
CA TRP A 482 -4.68 14.87 23.76
C TRP A 482 -5.04 14.20 25.09
N THR A 483 -6.16 13.48 25.18
CA THR A 483 -6.50 12.69 26.38
C THR A 483 -5.56 11.48 26.56
N LEU A 484 -4.88 11.00 25.50
CA LEU A 484 -3.90 9.91 25.61
C LEU A 484 -2.55 10.36 26.19
N MET A 485 -2.33 11.67 26.38
CA MET A 485 -1.07 12.23 26.88
C MET A 485 -0.97 12.13 28.41
N GLU A 486 -1.24 10.95 28.96
CA GLU A 486 -1.18 10.67 30.39
C GLU A 486 0.26 10.68 30.94
N GLU A 487 0.39 10.74 32.27
CA GLU A 487 1.69 10.78 32.94
C GLU A 487 2.55 9.57 32.55
N GLY A 488 3.76 9.83 32.06
CA GLY A 488 4.73 8.79 31.70
C GLY A 488 4.40 7.95 30.45
N VAL A 489 3.35 8.26 29.69
CA VAL A 489 2.96 7.49 28.49
C VAL A 489 4.10 7.34 27.45
N TYR A 490 5.01 8.32 27.41
CA TYR A 490 6.17 8.38 26.51
C TYR A 490 7.51 8.37 27.25
N ALA A 491 7.56 7.85 28.47
CA ALA A 491 8.79 7.85 29.29
C ALA A 491 10.01 7.21 28.60
N SER A 492 9.78 6.25 27.68
CA SER A 492 10.82 5.57 26.89
C SER A 492 10.88 6.01 25.42
N THR A 493 10.10 7.01 25.01
CA THR A 493 9.92 7.37 23.60
C THR A 493 10.71 8.63 23.23
N LYS A 494 11.51 8.52 22.17
CA LYS A 494 12.23 9.65 21.56
C LYS A 494 11.47 10.18 20.35
N PHE A 495 11.03 11.44 20.43
CA PHE A 495 10.43 12.16 19.30
C PHE A 495 11.50 12.89 18.49
N ALA A 496 11.53 12.66 17.19
CA ALA A 496 12.23 13.49 16.22
C ALA A 496 11.20 14.23 15.37
N VAL A 497 11.07 15.54 15.57
CA VAL A 497 10.02 16.38 14.96
C VAL A 497 10.62 17.48 14.07
N ALA A 498 10.36 17.41 12.76
CA ALA A 498 10.46 18.56 11.87
C ALA A 498 9.11 19.28 11.84
N TYR A 499 9.10 20.60 12.01
CA TYR A 499 7.85 21.37 12.00
C TYR A 499 8.01 22.69 11.24
N MET A 500 6.90 23.20 10.73
CA MET A 500 6.82 24.52 10.11
C MET A 500 6.49 25.55 11.19
N LYS A 501 7.20 26.68 11.21
CA LYS A 501 6.98 27.74 12.20
C LYS A 501 5.70 28.53 11.91
N GLU A 502 5.33 28.63 10.64
CA GLU A 502 4.15 29.31 10.14
C GLU A 502 3.14 28.30 9.55
N ASP A 503 3.03 27.12 10.16
CA ASP A 503 2.09 26.06 9.75
C ASP A 503 0.65 26.59 9.73
N ASP A 504 0.00 26.46 8.57
CA ASP A 504 -1.35 26.96 8.31
C ASP A 504 -2.44 25.88 8.46
N TYR A 505 -2.06 24.68 8.91
CA TYR A 505 -3.00 23.62 9.31
C TYR A 505 -3.06 23.50 10.83
N ASP A 506 -1.93 23.23 11.48
CA ASP A 506 -1.84 23.04 12.94
C ASP A 506 -0.64 23.81 13.50
N ALA A 507 -0.83 25.14 13.64
CA ALA A 507 0.19 26.05 14.15
C ALA A 507 0.63 25.74 15.59
N ALA A 508 -0.19 25.02 16.36
CA ALA A 508 0.06 24.75 17.78
C ALA A 508 0.67 23.37 18.04
N ALA A 509 0.66 22.44 17.07
CA ALA A 509 1.12 21.05 17.21
C ALA A 509 2.43 20.89 17.98
N PHE A 510 3.52 21.48 17.47
CA PHE A 510 4.84 21.33 18.10
C PHE A 510 4.91 21.99 19.48
N LYS A 511 4.27 23.15 19.66
CA LYS A 511 4.24 23.86 20.94
C LYS A 511 3.49 23.05 22.00
N ASN A 512 2.36 22.45 21.64
CA ASN A 512 1.56 21.61 22.53
C ASN A 512 2.29 20.31 22.89
N LEU A 513 2.97 19.69 21.91
CA LEU A 513 3.81 18.52 22.15
C LEU A 513 4.96 18.83 23.13
N VAL A 514 5.65 19.96 22.96
CA VAL A 514 6.69 20.40 23.92
C VAL A 514 6.09 20.68 25.29
N ARG A 515 4.94 21.34 25.37
CA ARG A 515 4.27 21.65 26.64
C ARG A 515 3.90 20.39 27.44
N THR A 516 3.43 19.36 26.77
CA THR A 516 3.01 18.08 27.37
C THR A 516 4.16 17.10 27.61
N SER A 517 5.35 17.36 27.04
CA SER A 517 6.52 16.48 27.15
C SER A 517 6.97 16.18 28.58
N LYS A 518 6.88 17.15 29.49
CA LYS A 518 7.29 16.98 30.89
C LYS A 518 6.40 15.97 31.63
N GLU A 519 5.09 16.03 31.40
CA GLU A 519 4.10 15.14 32.02
C GLU A 519 4.16 13.75 31.39
N THR A 520 4.23 13.68 30.06
CA THR A 520 4.28 12.41 29.32
C THR A 520 5.63 11.68 29.43
N GLY A 521 6.70 12.37 29.82
CA GLY A 521 8.06 11.84 29.86
C GLY A 521 8.78 11.78 28.50
N ALA A 522 8.19 12.36 27.44
CA ALA A 522 8.72 12.32 26.09
C ALA A 522 10.05 13.10 25.96
N THR A 523 11.04 12.52 25.29
CA THR A 523 12.26 13.25 24.87
C THR A 523 12.06 13.78 23.45
N ILE A 524 12.08 15.11 23.26
CA ILE A 524 11.80 15.74 21.96
C ILE A 524 13.05 16.40 21.37
N LEU A 525 13.43 15.95 20.17
CA LEU A 525 14.37 16.63 19.27
C LEU A 525 13.57 17.35 18.17
N GLY A 526 13.38 18.65 18.34
CA GLY A 526 12.65 19.49 17.39
C GLY A 526 13.58 20.27 16.44
N ARG A 527 13.20 20.37 15.16
CA ARG A 527 13.80 21.31 14.20
C ARG A 527 12.73 22.10 13.45
N GLY A 528 12.68 23.40 13.69
CA GLY A 528 11.76 24.31 13.02
C GLY A 528 12.28 24.83 11.69
N TYR A 529 11.41 24.87 10.69
CA TYR A 529 11.64 25.44 9.37
C TYR A 529 10.65 26.60 9.13
N SER A 530 11.07 27.60 8.36
CA SER A 530 10.17 28.70 8.00
C SER A 530 9.38 28.37 6.72
N GLY A 531 8.14 28.84 6.67
CA GLY A 531 7.16 28.59 5.62
C GLY A 531 5.84 28.01 6.17
N ARG A 532 4.83 27.96 5.30
CA ARG A 532 3.55 27.28 5.52
C ARG A 532 3.69 25.76 5.38
N HIS A 533 2.63 25.02 5.65
CA HIS A 533 2.68 23.56 5.70
C HIS A 533 3.19 22.92 4.40
N LEU A 534 2.93 23.52 3.23
CA LEU A 534 3.38 22.97 1.94
C LEU A 534 4.76 23.47 1.50
N ASP A 535 5.37 24.40 2.23
CA ASP A 535 6.70 24.93 1.94
C ASP A 535 7.80 23.97 2.43
N GLY A 536 9.04 24.13 1.93
CA GLY A 536 10.22 23.48 2.50
C GLY A 536 10.23 21.95 2.49
N SER A 537 9.43 21.30 1.63
CA SER A 537 9.23 19.84 1.62
C SER A 537 10.52 19.05 1.44
N ALA A 538 11.45 19.50 0.60
CA ALA A 538 12.74 18.84 0.43
C ALA A 538 13.59 18.87 1.72
N ALA A 539 13.61 20.01 2.42
CA ALA A 539 14.43 20.20 3.62
C ALA A 539 13.87 19.43 4.83
N THR A 540 12.54 19.41 4.98
CA THR A 540 11.85 18.67 6.03
C THR A 540 11.94 17.16 5.80
N SER A 541 11.70 16.68 4.58
CA SER A 541 11.85 15.26 4.21
C SER A 541 13.30 14.78 4.36
N GLY A 542 14.28 15.59 3.93
CA GLY A 542 15.70 15.27 4.11
C GLY A 542 16.10 15.13 5.58
N TRP A 543 15.53 15.96 6.46
CA TRP A 543 15.76 15.85 7.90
C TRP A 543 15.05 14.64 8.51
N PHE A 544 13.81 14.37 8.11
CA PHE A 544 13.04 13.18 8.53
C PHE A 544 13.84 11.90 8.24
N ILE A 545 14.30 11.73 7.00
CA ILE A 545 15.09 10.56 6.58
C ILE A 545 16.40 10.49 7.38
N LYS A 546 17.08 11.64 7.57
CA LYS A 546 18.31 11.69 8.37
C LYS A 546 18.08 11.23 9.81
N GLN A 547 17.01 11.69 10.47
CA GLN A 547 16.73 11.29 11.85
C GLN A 547 16.38 9.82 11.96
N TYR A 548 15.72 9.27 10.94
CA TYR A 548 15.52 7.83 10.82
C TYR A 548 16.85 7.07 10.85
N TYR A 549 17.78 7.40 9.95
CA TYR A 549 19.10 6.77 9.92
C TYR A 549 19.91 7.01 11.20
N ASP A 550 19.85 8.21 11.78
CA ASP A 550 20.54 8.53 13.02
C ASP A 550 20.06 7.64 14.18
N MET A 551 18.75 7.40 14.28
CA MET A 551 18.15 6.54 15.31
C MET A 551 18.50 5.07 15.09
N LEU A 552 18.37 4.57 13.85
CA LEU A 552 18.75 3.20 13.48
C LEU A 552 20.25 2.93 13.77
N HIS A 553 21.12 3.90 13.48
CA HIS A 553 22.55 3.76 13.73
C HIS A 553 22.89 3.80 15.22
N LYS A 554 22.40 4.81 15.95
CA LYS A 554 22.80 5.04 17.35
C LYS A 554 22.19 4.03 18.31
N ASP A 555 20.93 3.64 18.08
CA ASP A 555 20.17 2.87 19.05
C ASP A 555 20.09 1.38 18.68
N PHE A 556 20.23 1.03 17.39
CA PHE A 556 20.13 -0.35 16.90
C PHE A 556 21.38 -0.82 16.11
N ASN A 557 22.45 -0.01 16.07
CA ASN A 557 23.70 -0.33 15.38
C ASN A 557 23.53 -0.70 13.89
N ARG A 558 22.53 -0.13 13.21
CA ARG A 558 22.31 -0.32 11.78
C ARG A 558 23.16 0.66 10.97
N ARG A 559 24.04 0.14 10.12
CA ARG A 559 24.85 0.94 9.17
C ARG A 559 24.08 1.12 7.85
N ARG A 560 24.32 2.26 7.20
CA ARG A 560 23.68 2.62 5.92
C ARG A 560 24.12 1.70 4.77
#